data_AF-A0A6A6DWE1-F1
#
_entry.id   AF-A0A6A6DWE1-F1
#
_cell.length_a   1.000
_cell.length_b   1.000
_cell.length_c   1.000
_cell.angle_alpha   90.00
_cell.angle_beta   90.00
_cell.angle_gamma   90.00
#
_symmetry.space_group_name_H-M   'P 1'
#
loop_
_entity.id
_entity.type
_entity.pdbx_description
1 polymer ?
#
loop_
_entity_poly.entity_id
_entity_poly.type
_entity_poly.pdbx_seq_one_letter_code
_entity_poly.pdbx_strand_id
1 'polypeptide(L)'
;MSSKEQTRVLSHSKAKRTANNNFQKRMKTLGGKFSELWQEYDAEIYFLAHRNGRFYTYSSIDKPSWPPSPETLDRLYPPPIKKSPAHFSRKKRGQIKPISHEAKRPDPNT
;
A
#
# COMPACT_ATOMS: atom_id res chain seq x y z
N MET A 1 30.94 -26.53 -9.54
CA MET A 1 29.68 -25.80 -9.28
C MET A 1 28.52 -26.74 -9.54
N SER A 2 27.72 -27.08 -8.51
CA SER A 2 26.67 -28.09 -8.61
C SER A 2 25.41 -27.53 -9.30
N SER A 3 24.71 -28.35 -10.10
CA SER A 3 23.50 -27.95 -10.84
C SER A 3 22.43 -27.32 -9.95
N LYS A 4 22.31 -27.80 -8.69
CA LYS A 4 21.38 -27.27 -7.67
C LYS A 4 21.68 -25.82 -7.26
N GLU A 5 22.94 -25.40 -7.37
CA GLU A 5 23.42 -24.07 -6.98
C GLU A 5 23.12 -23.03 -8.08
N GLN A 6 23.28 -23.42 -9.35
CA GLN A 6 22.85 -22.61 -10.49
C GLN A 6 21.33 -22.38 -10.50
N THR A 7 20.52 -23.40 -10.20
CA THR A 7 19.05 -23.25 -10.14
C THR A 7 18.63 -22.26 -9.04
N ARG A 8 19.27 -22.31 -7.87
CA ARG A 8 19.00 -21.38 -6.76
C ARG A 8 19.33 -19.94 -7.13
N VAL A 9 20.50 -19.68 -7.71
CA VAL A 9 20.91 -18.33 -8.13
C VAL A 9 19.97 -17.76 -9.20
N LEU A 10 19.57 -18.56 -10.19
CA LEU A 10 18.62 -18.15 -11.23
C LEU A 10 17.21 -17.90 -10.68
N SER A 11 16.76 -18.69 -9.71
CA SER A 11 15.46 -18.48 -9.06
C SER A 11 15.44 -17.17 -8.27
N HIS A 12 16.53 -16.86 -7.56
CA HIS A 12 16.68 -15.64 -6.77
C HIS A 12 16.76 -14.39 -7.65
N SER A 13 17.51 -14.45 -8.75
CA SER A 13 17.62 -13.34 -9.69
C SER A 13 16.29 -13.05 -10.40
N LYS A 14 15.54 -14.09 -10.80
CA LYS A 14 14.17 -13.96 -11.34
C LYS A 14 13.23 -13.32 -10.31
N ALA A 15 13.22 -13.78 -9.06
CA ALA A 15 12.39 -13.21 -8.00
C ALA A 15 12.70 -11.73 -7.76
N LYS A 16 14.00 -11.36 -7.72
CA LYS A 16 14.44 -9.96 -7.57
C LYS A 16 13.99 -9.08 -8.73
N ARG A 17 14.09 -9.57 -9.97
CA ARG A 17 13.62 -8.86 -11.18
C ARG A 17 12.11 -8.64 -11.11
N THR A 18 11.34 -9.67 -10.76
CA THR A 18 9.87 -9.57 -10.61
C THR A 18 9.48 -8.57 -9.52
N ALA A 19 10.14 -8.58 -8.37
CA ALA A 19 9.89 -7.62 -7.29
C ALA A 19 10.16 -6.17 -7.73
N ASN A 20 11.22 -5.94 -8.51
CA ASN A 20 11.53 -4.63 -9.06
C ASN A 20 10.51 -4.17 -10.09
N ASN A 21 10.12 -5.03 -11.02
CA ASN A 21 9.08 -4.71 -11.99
C ASN A 21 7.76 -4.36 -11.31
N ASN A 22 7.37 -5.14 -10.29
CA ASN A 22 6.15 -4.88 -9.51
C ASN A 22 6.22 -3.55 -8.77
N PHE A 23 7.38 -3.22 -8.18
CA PHE A 23 7.58 -1.93 -7.53
C PHE A 23 7.46 -0.77 -8.52
N GLN A 24 8.10 -0.84 -9.69
CA GLN A 24 8.02 0.20 -10.71
C GLN A 24 6.59 0.42 -11.20
N LYS A 25 5.85 -0.68 -11.44
CA LYS A 25 4.42 -0.60 -11.78
C LYS A 25 3.61 0.11 -10.70
N ARG A 26 3.83 -0.24 -9.42
CA ARG A 26 3.13 0.41 -8.29
C ARG A 26 3.48 1.90 -8.16
N MET A 27 4.76 2.27 -8.30
CA MET A 27 5.19 3.66 -8.28
C MET A 27 4.53 4.47 -9.40
N LYS A 28 4.44 3.91 -10.61
CA LYS A 28 3.74 4.54 -11.74
C LYS A 28 2.24 4.73 -11.44
N THR A 29 1.58 3.70 -10.90
CA THR A 29 0.17 3.81 -10.51
C THR A 29 -0.05 4.85 -9.42
N LEU A 30 0.79 4.88 -8.38
CA LEU A 30 0.72 5.87 -7.32
C LEU A 30 0.92 7.29 -7.85
N GLY A 31 1.89 7.50 -8.75
CA GLY A 31 2.08 8.80 -9.41
C GLY A 31 0.82 9.27 -10.14
N GLY A 32 0.15 8.39 -10.88
CA GLY A 32 -1.14 8.70 -11.49
C GLY A 32 -2.22 9.09 -10.47
N LYS A 33 -2.31 8.34 -9.35
CA LYS A 33 -3.26 8.66 -8.27
C LYS A 33 -2.96 9.97 -7.55
N PHE A 34 -1.69 10.32 -7.36
CA PHE A 34 -1.34 11.62 -6.82
C PHE A 34 -1.67 12.75 -7.78
N SER A 35 -1.45 12.56 -9.09
CA SER A 35 -1.87 13.53 -10.10
C SER A 35 -3.39 13.72 -10.15
N GLU A 36 -4.18 12.63 -10.07
CA GLU A 36 -5.64 12.71 -9.95
C GLU A 36 -6.06 13.54 -8.73
N LEU A 37 -5.48 13.25 -7.54
CA LEU A 37 -5.80 13.99 -6.32
C LEU A 37 -5.43 15.48 -6.41
N TRP A 38 -4.30 15.80 -7.05
CA TRP A 38 -3.90 17.19 -7.27
C TRP A 38 -4.82 17.93 -8.24
N GLN A 39 -5.23 17.29 -9.34
CA GLN A 39 -6.06 17.92 -10.39
C GLN A 39 -7.54 18.01 -10.03
N GLU A 40 -8.09 16.99 -9.36
CA GLU A 40 -9.53 16.89 -9.09
C GLU A 40 -9.93 17.47 -7.72
N TYR A 41 -9.00 17.53 -6.77
CA TYR A 41 -9.29 17.90 -5.38
C TYR A 41 -8.37 19.01 -4.85
N ASP A 42 -7.59 19.66 -5.72
CA ASP A 42 -6.62 20.71 -5.37
C ASP A 42 -5.68 20.31 -4.22
N ALA A 43 -5.39 19.02 -4.10
CA ALA A 43 -4.55 18.50 -3.03
C ALA A 43 -3.07 18.70 -3.38
N GLU A 44 -2.36 19.50 -2.57
CA GLU A 44 -0.90 19.58 -2.62
C GLU A 44 -0.29 18.30 -2.05
N ILE A 45 0.50 17.56 -2.85
CA ILE A 45 0.99 16.23 -2.48
C ILE A 45 2.51 16.16 -2.60
N TYR A 46 3.12 15.62 -1.56
CA TYR A 46 4.50 15.15 -1.56
C TYR A 46 4.54 13.69 -1.12
N PHE A 47 5.29 12.87 -1.86
CA PHE A 47 5.50 11.48 -1.53
C PHE A 47 6.98 11.12 -1.61
N LEU A 48 7.47 10.40 -0.60
CA LEU A 48 8.84 9.91 -0.51
C LEU A 48 8.82 8.41 -0.19
N ALA A 49 9.50 7.62 -1.00
CA ALA A 49 9.77 6.21 -0.73
C ALA A 49 11.28 5.94 -0.74
N HIS A 50 11.75 5.16 0.23
CA HIS A 50 13.11 4.67 0.27
C HIS A 50 13.13 3.16 0.04
N ARG A 51 13.87 2.69 -0.97
CA ARG A 51 14.02 1.26 -1.27
C ARG A 51 15.36 0.97 -1.91
N ASN A 52 16.04 -0.08 -1.44
CA ASN A 52 17.34 -0.52 -1.98
C ASN A 52 18.38 0.61 -2.06
N GLY A 53 18.46 1.48 -1.04
CA GLY A 53 19.40 2.59 -1.00
C GLY A 53 19.08 3.75 -1.95
N ARG A 54 17.88 3.78 -2.52
CA ARG A 54 17.43 4.85 -3.43
C ARG A 54 16.16 5.49 -2.92
N PHE A 55 16.11 6.80 -3.01
CA PHE A 55 14.91 7.60 -2.77
C PHE A 55 14.15 7.80 -4.06
N TYR A 56 12.82 7.73 -3.96
CA TYR A 56 11.88 8.00 -5.02
C TYR A 56 10.92 9.07 -4.51
N THR A 57 10.86 10.19 -5.22
CA THR A 57 10.03 11.34 -4.84
C THR A 57 8.96 11.61 -5.90
N TYR A 58 7.83 12.11 -5.43
CA TYR A 58 6.84 12.80 -6.24
C TYR A 58 6.48 14.09 -5.52
N SER A 59 6.40 15.19 -6.27
CA SER A 59 5.89 16.47 -5.79
C SER A 59 4.91 17.01 -6.80
N SER A 60 3.70 17.37 -6.37
CA SER A 60 2.74 18.05 -7.26
C SER A 60 3.10 19.51 -7.49
N ILE A 61 3.95 20.09 -6.63
CA ILE A 61 4.33 21.50 -6.66
C ILE A 61 5.85 21.61 -6.63
N ASP A 62 6.36 22.49 -7.49
CA ASP A 62 7.75 22.91 -7.51
C ASP A 62 7.92 24.22 -6.72
N LYS A 63 7.90 24.12 -5.37
CA LYS A 63 8.17 25.24 -4.46
C LYS A 63 9.28 24.84 -3.48
N PRO A 64 10.27 25.71 -3.19
CA PRO A 64 11.36 25.38 -2.27
C PRO A 64 10.92 25.08 -0.83
N SER A 65 9.80 25.65 -0.39
CA SER A 65 9.23 25.44 0.96
C SER A 65 8.31 24.21 1.05
N TRP A 66 8.19 23.44 -0.03
CA TRP A 66 7.35 22.25 -0.12
C TRP A 66 8.23 20.98 -0.22
N PRO A 67 7.95 19.93 0.57
CA PRO A 67 6.92 19.84 1.61
C PRO A 67 7.30 20.64 2.86
N PRO A 68 6.33 20.97 3.73
CA PRO A 68 6.61 21.60 5.01
C PRO A 68 7.50 20.71 5.89
N SER A 69 8.36 21.32 6.70
CA SER A 69 9.20 20.58 7.65
C SER A 69 8.34 19.91 8.75
N PRO A 70 8.82 18.84 9.40
CA PRO A 70 8.12 18.23 10.53
C PRO A 70 7.77 19.24 11.63
N GLU A 71 8.69 20.15 11.94
CA GLU A 71 8.48 21.20 12.95
C GLU A 71 7.39 22.20 12.52
N THR A 72 7.29 22.46 11.22
CA THR A 72 6.22 23.30 10.66
C THR A 72 4.88 22.60 10.79
N LEU A 73 4.81 21.31 10.45
CA LEU A 73 3.59 20.50 10.53
C LEU A 73 3.03 20.39 11.95
N ASP A 74 3.90 20.24 12.96
CA ASP A 74 3.49 20.11 14.35
C ASP A 74 2.93 21.43 14.95
N ARG A 75 3.16 22.57 14.29
CA ARG A 75 2.59 23.89 14.67
C ARG A 75 1.26 24.21 13.99
N LEU A 76 0.83 23.40 13.02
CA LEU A 76 -0.41 23.64 12.28
C LEU A 76 -1.64 23.36 13.12
N TYR A 77 -2.67 24.19 12.93
CA TYR A 77 -4.01 23.94 13.43
C TYR A 77 -5.02 23.94 12.27
N PRO A 78 -5.84 22.89 12.10
CA PRO A 78 -5.89 21.69 12.94
C PRO A 78 -4.63 20.80 12.77
N PRO A 79 -4.29 19.98 13.78
CA PRO A 79 -3.15 19.07 13.68
C PRO A 79 -3.27 18.12 12.47
N PRO A 80 -2.18 17.85 11.73
CA PRO A 80 -2.22 16.95 10.59
C PRO A 80 -2.66 15.53 10.97
N ILE A 81 -3.53 14.93 10.15
CA ILE A 81 -3.98 13.55 10.34
C ILE A 81 -2.88 12.59 9.89
N LYS A 82 -2.25 11.89 10.85
CA LYS A 82 -1.19 10.90 10.58
C LYS A 82 -1.81 9.51 10.34
N LYS A 83 -1.53 8.88 9.20
CA LYS A 83 -1.94 7.50 8.89
C LYS A 83 -0.73 6.58 8.80
N SER A 84 -0.81 5.44 9.47
CA SER A 84 0.18 4.36 9.41
C SER A 84 -0.38 3.15 8.64
N PRO A 85 0.45 2.17 8.23
CA PRO A 85 -0.03 0.96 7.56
C PRO A 85 -1.14 0.21 8.32
N ALA A 86 -1.18 0.31 9.65
CA ALA A 86 -2.25 -0.27 10.47
C ALA A 86 -3.64 0.29 10.18
N HIS A 87 -3.74 1.49 9.62
CA HIS A 87 -5.02 2.09 9.22
C HIS A 87 -5.56 1.49 7.92
N PHE A 88 -4.71 0.87 7.11
CA PHE A 88 -5.05 0.32 5.80
C PHE A 88 -5.11 -1.20 5.79
N SER A 89 -4.78 -1.87 6.91
CA SER A 89 -4.88 -3.32 7.01
C SER A 89 -6.36 -3.73 7.04
N ARG A 90 -6.86 -4.24 5.91
CA ARG A 90 -8.13 -4.99 5.91
C ARG A 90 -7.98 -6.19 6.83
N LYS A 91 -8.70 -6.22 7.96
CA LYS A 91 -9.02 -7.50 8.63
C LYS A 91 -9.69 -8.37 7.57
N LYS A 92 -9.11 -9.52 7.24
CA LYS A 92 -9.76 -10.50 6.37
C LYS A 92 -11.09 -10.90 7.05
N ARG A 93 -12.21 -10.31 6.62
CA ARG A 93 -13.56 -10.80 6.98
C ARG A 93 -13.72 -12.14 6.26
N GLY A 94 -13.43 -13.22 6.96
CA GLY A 94 -13.43 -14.55 6.36
C GLY A 94 -13.07 -15.63 7.37
N GLN A 95 -13.78 -15.68 8.50
CA GLN A 95 -13.98 -16.87 9.33
C GLN A 95 -15.16 -16.61 10.28
N ILE A 96 -16.32 -16.23 9.74
CA ILE A 96 -17.57 -16.52 10.43
C ILE A 96 -17.87 -17.96 10.03
N LYS A 97 -17.67 -18.92 10.95
CA LYS A 97 -18.18 -20.28 10.77
C LYS A 97 -19.69 -20.14 10.55
N PRO A 98 -20.28 -20.71 9.48
CA PRO A 98 -21.73 -20.72 9.36
C PRO A 98 -22.29 -21.42 10.60
N ILE A 99 -23.18 -20.73 11.31
CA ILE A 99 -24.01 -21.32 12.36
C ILE A 99 -24.90 -22.32 11.62
N SER A 100 -24.61 -23.62 11.80
CA SER A 100 -25.52 -24.68 11.38
C SER A 100 -26.79 -24.55 12.23
N HIS A 101 -27.80 -23.87 11.70
CA HIS A 101 -29.15 -23.98 12.26
C HIS A 101 -29.69 -25.35 11.86
N GLU A 102 -29.64 -26.27 12.80
CA GLU A 102 -30.32 -27.56 12.74
C GLU A 102 -31.83 -27.31 12.73
N ALA A 103 -32.42 -27.38 11.54
CA ALA A 103 -33.86 -27.29 11.37
C ALA A 103 -34.50 -28.59 11.86
N LYS A 104 -35.07 -28.55 13.06
CA LYS A 104 -35.94 -29.59 13.60
C LYS A 104 -37.21 -29.65 12.72
N ARG A 105 -37.35 -30.73 11.95
CA ARG A 105 -38.59 -31.03 11.20
C ARG A 105 -39.74 -31.24 12.19
N PRO A 106 -40.94 -30.71 11.97
CA PRO A 106 -42.13 -31.14 12.70
C PRO A 106 -42.63 -32.48 12.14
N ASP A 107 -42.96 -33.40 13.04
CA ASP A 107 -43.58 -34.69 12.74
C ASP A 107 -44.99 -34.49 12.13
N PRO A 108 -45.37 -35.24 11.08
CA PRO A 108 -46.71 -35.18 10.54
C PRO A 108 -47.60 -36.15 11.30
N ASN A 109 -48.45 -35.64 12.19
CA ASN A 109 -49.68 -36.34 12.58
C ASN A 109 -50.72 -35.34 13.08
N THR A 110 -51.60 -34.90 12.18
CA THR A 110 -53.08 -34.83 12.32
C THR A 110 -53.64 -34.53 10.93
#